data_AF-A0A3C0FEF7-F1
#
_entry.id   AF-A0A3C0FEF7-F1
#
_cell.length_a   1.000
_cell.length_b   1.000
_cell.length_c   1.000
_cell.angle_alpha   90.00
_cell.angle_beta   90.00
_cell.angle_gamma   90.00
#
_symmetry.space_group_name_H-M   'P 1'
#
loop_
_entity.id
_entity.type
_entity.pdbx_description
1 polymer ?
#
loop_
_entity_poly.entity_id
_entity_poly.type
_entity_poly.pdbx_seq_one_letter_code
_entity_poly.pdbx_strand_id
1 'polypeptide(L)'
;MNPQHLQRLYRDKQDARLTRTVALIHAVMHKALAQAERWGLVPRNVARLVDPPRIAAKDTLTLEEAGRLLQTNGGDRLHAL
;
A
#
# COMPACT_ATOMS: atom_id res chain seq x y z
N MET A 1 18.41 -4.01 13.00
CA MET A 1 17.07 -4.42 12.50
C MET A 1 17.23 -5.69 11.67
N ASN A 2 16.46 -6.74 11.91
CA ASN A 2 16.56 -8.05 11.22
C ASN A 2 15.43 -8.19 10.17
N PRO A 3 15.69 -8.73 8.95
CA PRO A 3 14.66 -9.06 7.96
C PRO A 3 13.42 -9.80 8.53
N GLN A 4 13.61 -10.68 9.52
CA GLN A 4 12.50 -11.42 10.15
C GLN A 4 11.49 -10.51 10.85
N HIS A 5 11.94 -9.41 11.45
CA HIS A 5 11.04 -8.43 12.07
C HIS A 5 10.16 -7.73 11.01
N LEU A 6 10.73 -7.48 9.83
CA LEU A 6 10.04 -6.84 8.73
C LEU A 6 8.99 -7.77 8.10
N GLN A 7 9.34 -9.06 7.93
CA GLN A 7 8.39 -10.07 7.45
C GLN A 7 7.23 -10.30 8.44
N ARG A 8 7.52 -10.31 9.75
CA ARG A 8 6.47 -10.43 10.78
C ARG A 8 5.50 -9.24 10.73
N LEU A 9 6.04 -8.02 10.69
CA LEU A 9 5.22 -6.82 10.54
C LEU A 9 4.34 -6.87 9.27
N TYR A 10 4.87 -7.39 8.16
CA TYR A 10 4.09 -7.51 6.93
C TYR A 10 2.94 -8.51 7.07
N ARG A 11 3.18 -9.68 7.68
CA ARG A 11 2.12 -10.68 7.94
C ARG A 11 1.02 -10.09 8.83
N ASP A 12 1.39 -9.51 9.96
CA ASP A 12 0.40 -8.97 10.93
C ASP A 12 -0.55 -7.95 10.28
N LYS A 13 -0.03 -7.14 9.33
CA LYS A 13 -0.83 -6.16 8.59
C LYS A 13 -1.60 -6.77 7.42
N GLN A 14 -1.07 -7.80 6.76
CA GLN A 14 -1.80 -8.54 5.73
C GLN A 14 -2.99 -9.30 6.32
N ASP A 15 -2.82 -9.92 7.49
CA ASP A 15 -3.88 -10.60 8.23
C ASP A 15 -5.01 -9.62 8.62
N ALA A 16 -4.65 -8.35 8.89
CA ALA A 16 -5.59 -7.24 9.09
C ALA A 16 -6.18 -6.67 7.78
N ARG A 17 -5.94 -7.28 6.62
CA ARG A 17 -6.35 -6.84 5.27
C ARG A 17 -5.82 -5.46 4.86
N LEU A 18 -4.66 -5.06 5.40
CA LEU A 18 -4.03 -3.75 5.15
C LEU A 18 -2.88 -3.84 4.13
N THR A 19 -3.09 -4.54 3.01
CA THR A 19 -2.06 -4.79 1.99
C THR A 19 -1.43 -3.48 1.45
N ARG A 20 -2.25 -2.44 1.24
CA ARG A 20 -1.76 -1.13 0.80
C ARG A 20 -0.85 -0.48 1.86
N THR A 21 -1.19 -0.62 3.13
CA THR A 21 -0.39 -0.10 4.25
C THR A 21 0.98 -0.79 4.31
N VAL A 22 1.03 -2.10 4.07
CA VAL A 22 2.28 -2.85 4.04
C VAL A 22 3.21 -2.33 2.95
N ALA A 23 2.69 -2.07 1.74
CA ALA A 23 3.50 -1.53 0.66
C ALA A 23 4.05 -0.12 0.99
N LEU A 24 3.24 0.73 1.64
CA LEU A 24 3.69 2.05 2.11
C LEU A 24 4.81 1.93 3.15
N ILE A 25 4.64 1.05 4.15
CA ILE A 25 5.66 0.77 5.16
C ILE A 25 6.95 0.30 4.48
N HIS A 26 6.85 -0.66 3.55
CA HIS A 26 8.00 -1.15 2.80
C HIS A 26 8.72 -0.02 2.07
N ALA A 27 7.99 0.82 1.32
CA ALA A 27 8.58 1.90 0.54
C ALA A 27 9.33 2.92 1.40
N VAL A 28 8.75 3.32 2.55
CA VAL A 28 9.40 4.25 3.50
C VAL A 28 10.65 3.61 4.10
N MET A 29 10.54 2.37 4.58
CA MET A 29 11.65 1.64 5.19
C MET A 29 12.80 1.43 4.20
N HIS A 30 12.48 1.04 2.97
CA HIS A 30 13.47 0.85 1.92
C HIS A 30 14.25 2.14 1.63
N LYS A 31 13.58 3.30 1.53
CA LYS A 31 14.24 4.60 1.31
C LYS A 31 15.08 5.02 2.51
N ALA A 32 14.54 4.91 3.73
CA ALA A 32 15.26 5.28 4.94
C ALA A 32 16.53 4.44 5.14
N LEU A 33 16.43 3.12 4.95
CA LEU A 33 17.57 2.22 5.08
C LEU A 33 18.59 2.36 3.96
N ALA A 34 18.16 2.69 2.74
CA ALA A 34 19.08 3.02 1.65
C ALA A 34 19.90 4.29 1.98
N GLN A 35 19.26 5.29 2.59
CA GLN A 35 19.95 6.50 3.03
C GLN A 35 20.93 6.20 4.17
N ALA A 36 20.51 5.43 5.17
CA ALA A 36 21.36 5.03 6.28
C ALA A 36 22.55 4.18 5.81
N GLU A 37 22.34 3.29 4.85
CA GLU A 37 23.41 2.48 4.22
C GLU A 37 24.41 3.37 3.49
N ARG A 38 23.94 4.35 2.71
CA ARG A 38 24.79 5.32 2.01
C ARG A 38 25.64 6.16 2.97
N TRP A 39 25.11 6.47 4.15
CA TRP A 39 25.82 7.20 5.21
C TRP A 39 26.67 6.30 6.12
N GLY A 40 26.69 4.99 5.88
CA GLY A 40 27.43 4.04 6.72
C GLY A 40 26.84 3.84 8.12
N LEU A 41 25.61 4.30 8.37
CA LEU A 41 24.93 4.15 9.66
C LEU A 41 24.40 2.72 9.89
N VAL A 42 24.16 1.98 8.80
CA VAL A 42 23.81 0.56 8.83
C VAL A 42 24.68 -0.19 7.82
N PRO A 43 25.04 -1.46 8.11
CA PRO A 43 25.93 -2.23 7.25
C PRO A 43 25.26 -2.65 5.93
N ARG A 44 23.92 -2.73 5.87
CA ARG A 44 23.16 -3.04 4.66
C ARG A 44 21.69 -2.67 4.79
N ASN A 45 21.03 -2.38 3.66
CA ASN A 45 19.59 -2.20 3.60
C ASN A 45 18.85 -3.55 3.67
N VAL A 46 18.36 -3.90 4.87
CA VAL A 46 17.62 -5.15 5.10
C VAL A 46 16.25 -5.23 4.43
N ALA A 47 15.67 -4.10 3.99
CA ALA A 47 14.40 -4.11 3.25
C ALA A 47 14.54 -4.70 1.84
N ARG A 48 15.77 -4.75 1.28
CA ARG A 48 16.06 -5.43 0.01
C ARG A 48 15.97 -6.95 0.09
N LEU A 49 15.97 -7.51 1.29
CA LEU A 49 15.96 -8.96 1.53
C LEU A 49 14.53 -9.49 1.75
N VAL A 50 13.51 -8.65 1.60
CA VAL A 50 12.11 -9.03 1.79
C VAL A 50 11.28 -8.54 0.63
N ASP A 51 10.34 -9.36 0.16
CA ASP A 51 9.45 -8.97 -0.93
C ASP A 51 8.28 -8.14 -0.38
N PRO A 52 7.96 -6.98 -1.00
CA PRO A 52 6.72 -6.27 -0.70
C PRO A 52 5.50 -7.04 -1.23
N PRO A 53 4.33 -6.91 -0.61
CA PRO A 53 3.12 -7.50 -1.17
C PRO A 53 2.72 -6.83 -2.48
N ARG A 54 2.27 -7.65 -3.43
CA ARG A 54 1.66 -7.15 -4.68
C ARG A 54 0.33 -6.46 -4.36
N ILE A 55 0.21 -5.19 -4.73
CA ILE A 55 -1.07 -4.47 -4.70
C ILE A 55 -1.77 -4.76 -6.03
N ALA A 56 -2.95 -5.39 -5.99
CA ALA A 56 -3.80 -5.48 -7.15
C ALA A 56 -4.33 -4.08 -7.52
N ALA A 57 -4.30 -3.75 -8.81
CA ALA A 57 -4.98 -2.55 -9.30
C ALA A 57 -6.46 -2.65 -8.95
N LYS A 58 -7.06 -1.54 -8.53
CA LYS A 58 -8.52 -1.47 -8.40
C LYS A 58 -9.11 -1.33 -9.80
N ASP A 59 -10.21 -2.01 -10.04
CA ASP A 59 -10.96 -1.84 -11.28
C ASP A 59 -11.51 -0.41 -11.35
N THR A 60 -11.35 0.21 -12.51
CA THR A 60 -11.92 1.51 -12.81
C THR A 60 -13.37 1.30 -13.23
N LEU A 61 -14.27 2.13 -12.72
CA LEU A 61 -15.69 2.09 -13.09
C LEU A 61 -15.83 2.35 -14.61
N THR A 62 -16.55 1.49 -15.30
CA THR A 62 -16.92 1.74 -16.71
C THR A 62 -17.98 2.84 -16.80
N LEU A 63 -18.16 3.45 -17.99
CA LEU A 63 -19.16 4.50 -18.18
C LEU A 63 -20.58 4.04 -17.84
N GLU A 64 -20.92 2.78 -18.17
CA GLU A 64 -22.22 2.20 -17.83
C GLU A 64 -22.40 1.99 -16.33
N GLU A 65 -21.37 1.52 -15.63
CA GLU A 65 -21.39 1.35 -14.18
C GLU A 65 -21.46 2.71 -13.45
N ALA A 66 -20.78 3.73 -13.99
CA ALA A 66 -20.91 5.11 -13.52
C ALA A 66 -22.34 5.64 -13.69
N GLY A 67 -22.94 5.41 -14.86
CA GLY A 67 -24.34 5.76 -15.13
C GLY A 67 -25.31 5.07 -14.19
N ARG A 68 -25.13 3.76 -13.93
CA ARG A 68 -25.94 3.00 -12.96
C ARG A 68 -25.79 3.53 -11.54
N LEU A 69 -24.56 3.82 -11.10
CA LEU A 69 -24.29 4.37 -9.76
C LEU A 69 -24.96 5.73 -9.55
N LEU A 70 -24.91 6.61 -10.55
CA LEU A 70 -25.57 7.91 -10.52
C LEU A 70 -27.11 7.77 -10.49
N GLN A 71 -27.67 6.85 -11.26
CA GLN A 71 -29.13 6.59 -11.28
C GLN A 71 -29.64 6.03 -9.95
N THR A 72 -28.89 5.12 -9.31
CA THR A 72 -29.25 4.60 -7.98
C THR A 72 -29.21 5.66 -6.88
N ASN A 73 -28.46 6.75 -7.07
CA ASN A 73 -28.38 7.89 -6.16
C ASN A 73 -29.25 9.08 -6.60
N GLY A 74 -30.11 8.92 -7.60
CA GLY A 74 -30.95 9.98 -8.19
C GLY A 74 -31.98 10.64 -7.25
N GLY A 75 -32.00 10.26 -5.96
CA GLY A 75 -32.76 10.94 -4.90
C GLY A 75 -31.91 11.61 -3.81
N ASP A 76 -30.58 11.47 -3.84
CA ASP A 76 -29.72 11.88 -2.73
C ASP A 76 -28.85 13.11 -3.09
N ARG A 77 -29.43 14.30 -2.86
CA ARG A 77 -28.90 15.67 -2.65
C ARG A 77 -27.71 16.22 -3.47
N LEU A 78 -26.95 15.43 -4.22
CA LEU A 78 -25.75 15.83 -4.96
C LEU A 78 -26.02 16.19 -6.44
N HIS A 79 -27.29 16.23 -6.85
CA HIS A 79 -27.67 16.42 -8.26
C HIS A 79 -27.79 17.89 -8.69
N ALA A 80 -27.16 18.83 -7.99
CA ALA A 80 -27.23 20.27 -8.32
C ALA A 80 -25.84 20.91 -8.31
N LEU A 81 -25.13 20.79 -9.43
CA LEU A 81 -24.15 21.77 -9.93
C LEU A 81 -24.28 21.87 -11.45
#